data_AF-A0A3C0KU89-F1
#
_entry.id   AF-A0A3C0KU89-F1
#
_cell.length_a   1.000
_cell.length_b   1.000
_cell.length_c   1.000
_cell.angle_alpha   90.00
_cell.angle_beta   90.00
_cell.angle_gamma   90.00
#
_symmetry.space_group_name_H-M   'P 1'
#
loop_
_entity.id
_entity.type
_entity.pdbx_description
1 polymer ?
#
loop_
_entity_poly.entity_id
_entity_poly.type
_entity_poly.pdbx_seq_one_letter_code
_entity_poly.pdbx_strand_id
1 'polypeptide(L)'
;MSKELYRNILDCLARRQRLVLATVVTRSGSGPREAGASMVVTVGGESMGTVGGGLLEAQVLAAAKNALHSARPVCLTFSLTAKEVAAGGMLCGGRVEVLVDVLEGKDTRTLTIFEKIVTAQEQGRGLWLIRSIGPEESERDASSDSVGPELVLPVVRSSVRTGLGLMDDDKLDAGSLALTNLTMDTLKQERRREETVLIARDVIRYLLQPVVLPGRVIIA
;
A
#
# COMPACT_ATOMS: atom_id res chain seq x y z
N MET A 1 15.96 -2.73 4.84
CA MET A 1 14.94 -2.83 3.78
C MET A 1 13.87 -1.74 3.89
N SER A 2 13.10 -1.62 4.98
CA SER A 2 12.06 -0.57 5.13
C SER A 2 12.58 0.87 5.17
N LYS A 3 13.74 1.11 5.79
CA LYS A 3 14.38 2.45 5.86
C LYS A 3 14.73 3.01 4.48
N GLU A 4 15.20 2.15 3.58
CA GLU A 4 15.52 2.55 2.21
C GLU A 4 14.25 2.85 1.42
N LEU A 5 13.16 2.10 1.65
CA LEU A 5 11.89 2.33 0.97
C LEU A 5 11.38 3.76 1.18
N TYR A 6 11.22 4.21 2.43
CA TYR A 6 10.69 5.55 2.71
C TYR A 6 11.62 6.68 2.28
N ARG A 7 12.93 6.47 2.34
CA ARG A 7 13.90 7.43 1.83
C ARG A 7 13.80 7.60 0.31
N ASN A 8 13.66 6.49 -0.44
CA ASN A 8 13.47 6.58 -1.89
C ASN A 8 12.14 7.25 -2.27
N ILE A 9 11.07 7.01 -1.51
CA ILE A 9 9.82 7.74 -1.67
C ILE A 9 10.06 9.24 -1.47
N LEU A 10 10.72 9.62 -0.37
CA LEU A 10 11.05 11.02 -0.08
C LEU A 10 11.88 11.67 -1.20
N ASP A 11 12.90 10.98 -1.71
CA ASP A 11 13.76 11.47 -2.78
C ASP A 11 12.98 11.73 -4.08
N CYS A 12 12.06 10.84 -4.44
CA CYS A 12 11.17 11.03 -5.59
C CYS A 12 10.25 12.24 -5.39
N LEU A 13 9.61 12.34 -4.22
CA LEU A 13 8.71 13.44 -3.89
C LEU A 13 9.43 14.79 -3.84
N ALA A 14 10.64 14.84 -3.30
CA ALA A 14 11.47 16.05 -3.26
C ALA A 14 11.85 16.54 -4.67
N ARG A 15 12.02 15.61 -5.62
CA ARG A 15 12.20 15.91 -7.06
C ARG A 15 10.89 16.25 -7.78
N ARG A 16 9.77 16.34 -7.06
CA ARG A 16 8.41 16.53 -7.58
C ARG A 16 7.99 15.44 -8.57
N GLN A 17 8.57 14.25 -8.45
CA GLN A 17 8.24 13.11 -9.28
C GLN A 17 7.09 12.32 -8.66
N ARG A 18 6.13 11.94 -9.50
CA ARG A 18 5.10 10.98 -9.14
C ARG A 18 5.73 9.59 -8.98
N LEU A 19 5.18 8.80 -8.08
CA LEU A 19 5.49 7.38 -7.93
C LEU A 19 4.24 6.60 -7.50
N VAL A 20 4.32 5.29 -7.55
CA VAL A 20 3.34 4.38 -6.96
C VAL A 20 3.91 3.74 -5.71
N LEU A 21 3.09 3.66 -4.66
CA LEU A 21 3.30 2.81 -3.49
C LEU A 21 2.22 1.71 -3.51
N ALA A 22 2.65 0.50 -3.87
CA ALA A 22 1.81 -0.68 -3.80
C ALA A 22 1.96 -1.35 -2.43
N THR A 23 0.86 -1.69 -1.77
CA THR A 23 0.88 -2.28 -0.42
C THR A 23 -0.17 -3.38 -0.30
N VAL A 24 0.22 -4.53 0.27
CA VAL A 24 -0.72 -5.61 0.61
C VAL A 24 -1.63 -5.13 1.75
N VAL A 25 -2.93 -4.97 1.45
CA VAL A 25 -3.94 -4.46 2.37
C VAL A 25 -4.46 -5.59 3.27
N THR A 26 -4.79 -6.72 2.66
CA THR A 26 -5.21 -7.93 3.37
C THR A 26 -4.69 -9.18 2.67
N ARG A 27 -4.57 -10.24 3.46
CA ARG A 27 -4.33 -11.59 2.99
C ARG A 27 -5.17 -12.54 3.83
N SER A 28 -5.78 -13.52 3.17
CA SER A 28 -6.35 -14.70 3.84
C SER A 28 -5.81 -15.97 3.19
N GLY A 29 -5.61 -17.00 4.00
CA GLY A 29 -5.00 -18.26 3.55
C GLY A 29 -3.48 -18.12 3.35
N SER A 30 -2.92 -18.94 2.46
CA SER A 30 -1.47 -19.08 2.31
C SER A 30 -0.86 -18.15 1.25
N GLY A 31 -1.43 -16.96 1.06
CA GLY A 31 -0.89 -15.95 0.12
C GLY A 31 0.59 -15.62 0.35
N PRO A 32 1.27 -14.96 -0.60
CA PRO A 32 2.73 -14.87 -0.64
C PRO A 32 3.37 -13.91 0.39
N ARG A 33 2.66 -12.87 0.86
CA ARG A 33 3.18 -11.87 1.81
C ARG A 33 2.14 -11.40 2.82
N GLU A 34 2.62 -11.02 4.00
CA GLU A 34 1.81 -10.45 5.07
C GLU A 34 1.32 -9.02 4.72
N ALA A 35 0.25 -8.59 5.39
CA ALA A 35 -0.27 -7.23 5.27
C ALA A 35 0.82 -6.19 5.60
N GLY A 36 0.88 -5.13 4.78
CA GLY A 36 1.90 -4.08 4.84
C GLY A 36 3.14 -4.33 4.01
N ALA A 37 3.33 -5.53 3.43
CA ALA A 37 4.35 -5.73 2.42
C ALA A 37 4.16 -4.73 1.28
N SER A 38 5.21 -3.98 0.97
CA SER A 38 5.13 -2.80 0.11
C SER A 38 6.18 -2.81 -0.98
N MET A 39 5.81 -2.25 -2.13
CA MET A 39 6.65 -2.06 -3.30
C MET A 39 6.45 -0.64 -3.85
N VAL A 40 7.54 0.05 -4.14
CA VAL A 40 7.55 1.35 -4.83
C VAL A 40 7.81 1.12 -6.30
N VAL A 41 7.14 1.88 -7.17
CA VAL A 41 7.37 1.91 -8.61
C VAL A 41 7.49 3.36 -9.05
N THR A 42 8.61 3.73 -9.67
CA THR A 42 8.86 5.09 -10.15
C THR A 42 8.36 5.27 -11.59
N VAL A 43 8.22 6.52 -12.05
CA VAL A 43 7.92 6.83 -13.46
C VAL A 43 8.96 6.29 -14.45
N GLY A 44 10.20 6.10 -13.99
CA GLY A 44 11.27 5.48 -14.79
C GLY A 44 11.13 3.96 -14.93
N GLY A 45 10.16 3.34 -14.25
CA GLY A 45 9.95 1.89 -14.24
C GLY A 45 10.81 1.13 -13.24
N GLU A 46 11.63 1.82 -12.44
CA GLU A 46 12.38 1.22 -11.35
C GLU A 46 11.42 0.79 -10.24
N SER A 47 11.68 -0.37 -9.64
CA SER A 47 10.88 -0.89 -8.53
C SER A 47 11.75 -1.26 -7.33
N MET A 48 11.26 -0.97 -6.13
CA MET A 48 11.92 -1.32 -4.86
C MET A 48 10.94 -1.97 -3.88
N GLY A 49 11.39 -3.00 -3.18
CA GLY A 49 10.51 -3.80 -2.34
C GLY A 49 9.73 -4.84 -3.15
N THR A 50 8.80 -5.53 -2.50
CA THR A 50 8.03 -6.63 -3.10
C THR A 50 6.70 -6.79 -2.39
N VAL A 51 5.67 -7.14 -3.17
CA VAL A 51 4.34 -7.52 -2.67
C VAL A 51 4.13 -9.03 -2.67
N GLY A 52 5.11 -9.81 -3.14
CA GLY A 52 5.08 -11.27 -3.09
C GLY A 52 5.71 -12.01 -4.26
N GLY A 53 6.24 -11.30 -5.27
CA GLY A 53 6.86 -11.91 -6.44
C GLY A 53 5.89 -12.62 -7.39
N GLY A 54 6.45 -13.26 -8.40
CA GLY A 54 5.72 -14.07 -9.38
C GLY A 54 4.64 -13.30 -10.15
N LEU A 55 3.56 -13.99 -10.49
CA LEU A 55 2.47 -13.44 -11.30
C LEU A 55 1.69 -12.33 -10.57
N LEU A 56 1.59 -12.40 -9.24
CA LEU A 56 0.97 -11.33 -8.45
C LEU A 56 1.75 -10.02 -8.61
N GLU A 57 3.07 -10.05 -8.44
CA GLU A 57 3.91 -8.86 -8.59
C GLU A 57 3.91 -8.32 -10.01
N ALA A 58 3.94 -9.18 -11.03
CA ALA A 58 3.83 -8.77 -12.43
C ALA A 58 2.52 -8.00 -12.71
N GLN A 59 1.39 -8.48 -12.18
CA GLN A 59 0.10 -7.78 -12.32
C GLN A 59 0.05 -6.46 -11.55
N VAL A 60 0.65 -6.41 -10.35
CA VAL A 60 0.76 -5.17 -9.58
C VAL A 60 1.64 -4.15 -10.31
N LEU A 61 2.77 -4.56 -10.92
CA LEU A 61 3.61 -3.69 -11.73
C LEU A 61 2.88 -3.15 -12.96
N ALA A 62 2.08 -3.97 -13.65
CA ALA A 62 1.26 -3.52 -14.77
C ALA A 62 0.21 -2.48 -14.33
N ALA A 63 -0.48 -2.74 -13.21
CA ALA A 63 -1.41 -1.77 -12.64
C ALA A 63 -0.73 -0.49 -12.18
N ALA A 64 0.47 -0.58 -11.58
CA ALA A 64 1.27 0.57 -11.18
C ALA A 64 1.63 1.46 -12.37
N LYS A 65 2.05 0.88 -13.49
CA LYS A 65 2.32 1.63 -14.72
C LYS A 65 1.08 2.37 -15.22
N ASN A 66 -0.09 1.73 -15.20
CA ASN A 66 -1.35 2.36 -15.59
C ASN A 66 -1.75 3.48 -14.62
N ALA A 67 -1.65 3.25 -13.32
CA ALA A 67 -1.94 4.23 -12.28
C ALA A 67 -1.01 5.45 -12.35
N LEU A 68 0.28 5.24 -12.66
CA LEU A 68 1.24 6.32 -12.90
C LEU A 68 0.82 7.22 -14.06
N HIS A 69 0.27 6.66 -15.14
CA HIS A 69 -0.22 7.42 -16.28
C HIS A 69 -1.55 8.12 -15.97
N SER A 70 -2.52 7.40 -15.41
CA SER A 70 -3.88 7.91 -15.17
C SER A 70 -4.00 8.82 -13.96
N ALA A 71 -3.02 8.80 -13.05
CA ALA A 71 -3.08 9.43 -11.73
C ALA A 71 -4.22 8.89 -10.84
N ARG A 72 -4.72 7.68 -11.11
CA ARG A 72 -5.84 7.07 -10.38
C ARG A 72 -5.37 5.85 -9.58
N PRO A 73 -5.53 5.86 -8.24
CA PRO A 73 -5.21 4.70 -7.43
C PRO A 73 -6.28 3.61 -7.59
N VAL A 74 -5.86 2.35 -7.45
CA VAL A 74 -6.74 1.19 -7.61
C VAL A 74 -6.45 0.16 -6.53
N CYS A 75 -7.46 -0.61 -6.14
CA CYS A 75 -7.29 -1.85 -5.38
C CYS A 75 -7.41 -3.04 -6.31
N LEU A 76 -6.43 -3.96 -6.22
CA LEU A 76 -6.43 -5.24 -6.92
C LEU A 76 -6.79 -6.33 -5.93
N THR A 77 -7.84 -7.10 -6.20
CA THR A 77 -8.20 -8.29 -5.41
C THR A 77 -7.95 -9.54 -6.22
N PHE A 78 -7.01 -10.35 -5.75
CA PHE A 78 -6.65 -11.64 -6.33
C PHE A 78 -7.36 -12.76 -5.59
N SER A 79 -8.04 -13.64 -6.32
CA SER A 79 -8.61 -14.87 -5.75
C SER A 79 -7.77 -16.04 -6.22
N LEU A 80 -6.88 -16.52 -5.36
CA LEU A 80 -5.98 -17.64 -5.65
C LEU A 80 -6.78 -18.93 -5.41
N THR A 81 -7.42 -19.47 -6.46
CA THR A 81 -8.21 -20.70 -6.36
C THR A 81 -7.40 -21.94 -6.68
N ALA A 82 -7.79 -23.10 -6.11
CA ALA A 82 -7.12 -24.39 -6.28
C ALA A 82 -6.97 -24.86 -7.75
N LYS A 83 -7.79 -24.34 -8.69
CA LYS A 83 -7.74 -24.71 -10.11
C LYS A 83 -6.55 -24.10 -10.87
N GLU A 84 -6.04 -22.94 -10.44
CA GLU A 84 -4.86 -22.28 -11.04
C GLU A 84 -3.53 -22.88 -10.56
N VAL A 85 -3.58 -23.62 -9.43
CA VAL A 85 -2.46 -24.32 -8.81
C VAL A 85 -1.87 -25.38 -9.72
N ALA A 86 -2.71 -25.98 -10.57
CA ALA A 86 -2.32 -27.05 -11.49
C ALA A 86 -1.50 -26.58 -12.70
N ALA A 87 -1.47 -25.27 -13.02
CA ALA A 87 -0.76 -24.74 -14.18
C ALA A 87 0.59 -24.07 -13.86
N GLY A 88 0.90 -23.80 -12.58
CA GLY A 88 2.08 -23.01 -12.20
C GLY A 88 2.69 -23.29 -10.82
N GLY A 89 2.27 -24.34 -10.11
CA GLY A 89 3.06 -25.00 -9.07
C GLY A 89 3.34 -24.29 -7.74
N MET A 90 2.87 -23.05 -7.49
CA MET A 90 3.21 -22.33 -6.23
C MET A 90 2.11 -21.41 -5.67
N LEU A 91 0.83 -21.63 -5.97
CA LEU A 91 -0.25 -20.80 -5.42
C LEU A 91 -1.06 -21.59 -4.39
N CYS A 92 -0.66 -21.53 -3.13
CA CYS A 92 -1.49 -22.06 -2.06
C CYS A 92 -2.72 -21.14 -1.88
N GLY A 93 -3.93 -21.70 -1.91
CA GLY A 93 -5.19 -20.95 -2.04
C GLY A 93 -5.38 -19.81 -1.03
N GLY A 94 -6.16 -18.80 -1.42
CA GLY A 94 -6.41 -17.62 -0.59
C GLY A 94 -6.94 -16.40 -1.35
N ARG A 95 -7.04 -15.27 -0.65
CA ARG A 95 -7.36 -13.96 -1.23
C ARG A 95 -6.28 -12.97 -0.81
N VAL A 96 -5.81 -12.18 -1.76
CA VAL A 96 -4.86 -11.08 -1.50
C VAL A 96 -5.42 -9.82 -2.09
N GLU A 97 -5.40 -8.75 -1.30
CA GLU A 97 -5.75 -7.42 -1.78
C GLU A 97 -4.52 -6.52 -1.74
N VAL A 98 -4.25 -5.84 -2.83
CA VAL A 98 -3.13 -4.90 -2.97
C VAL A 98 -3.68 -3.53 -3.34
N LEU A 99 -3.40 -2.53 -2.51
CA LEU A 99 -3.62 -1.12 -2.85
C LEU A 99 -2.46 -0.68 -3.75
N VAL A 100 -2.79 -0.13 -4.92
CA VAL A 100 -1.85 0.53 -5.83
C VAL A 100 -2.11 2.02 -5.71
N ASP A 101 -1.37 2.67 -4.82
CA ASP A 101 -1.57 4.07 -4.48
C ASP A 101 -0.64 4.98 -5.28
N VAL A 102 -1.14 6.14 -5.73
CA VAL A 102 -0.36 7.11 -6.48
C VAL A 102 0.03 8.26 -5.56
N LEU A 103 1.33 8.46 -5.38
CA LEU A 103 1.87 9.59 -4.62
C LEU A 103 2.29 10.68 -5.59
N GLU A 104 1.60 11.82 -5.49
CA GLU A 104 1.87 12.99 -6.32
C GLU A 104 3.04 13.81 -5.73
N GLY A 105 4.13 13.95 -6.48
CA GLY A 105 5.29 14.77 -6.06
C GLY A 105 4.99 16.26 -5.87
N LYS A 106 3.83 16.74 -6.37
CA LYS A 106 3.35 18.11 -6.14
C LYS A 106 2.54 18.27 -4.84
N ASP A 107 2.13 17.18 -4.19
CA ASP A 107 1.39 17.26 -2.93
C ASP A 107 2.35 17.46 -1.75
N THR A 108 2.44 18.70 -1.29
CA THR A 108 3.31 19.08 -0.16
C THR A 108 2.95 18.35 1.13
N ARG A 109 1.68 17.98 1.35
CA ARG A 109 1.28 17.24 2.56
C ARG A 109 1.89 15.85 2.57
N THR A 110 1.89 15.19 1.42
CA THR A 110 2.52 13.88 1.23
C THR A 110 4.03 13.98 1.46
N LEU A 111 4.69 14.98 0.88
CA LEU A 111 6.12 15.24 1.12
C LEU A 111 6.42 15.38 2.62
N THR A 112 5.68 16.25 3.33
CA THR A 112 5.85 16.46 4.77
C THR A 112 5.66 15.20 5.61
N ILE A 113 4.75 14.30 5.22
CA ILE A 113 4.58 13.01 5.90
C ILE A 113 5.85 12.16 5.75
N PHE A 114 6.40 12.03 4.55
CA PHE A 114 7.60 11.22 4.34
C PHE A 114 8.87 11.84 4.94
N GLU A 115 8.97 13.17 4.99
CA GLU A 115 10.01 13.87 5.76
C GLU A 115 9.96 13.45 7.23
N LYS A 116 8.77 13.54 7.86
CA LYS A 116 8.58 13.14 9.26
C LYS A 116 8.89 11.66 9.50
N ILE A 117 8.53 10.78 8.56
CA ILE A 117 8.85 9.35 8.62
C ILE A 117 10.37 9.14 8.65
N VAL A 118 11.10 9.73 7.70
CA VAL A 118 12.55 9.56 7.60
C VAL A 118 13.25 10.13 8.84
N THR A 119 12.86 11.32 9.28
CA THR A 119 13.40 11.94 10.51
C THR A 119 13.15 11.05 11.74
N ALA A 120 11.94 10.52 11.90
CA ALA A 120 11.63 9.66 13.04
C ALA A 120 12.37 8.32 12.99
N GLN A 121 12.55 7.74 11.80
CA GLN A 121 13.38 6.53 11.64
C GLN A 121 14.83 6.79 12.07
N GLU A 122 15.40 7.96 11.72
CA GLU A 122 16.75 8.34 12.14
C GLU A 122 16.88 8.55 13.65
N GLN A 123 15.81 9.01 14.30
CA GLN A 123 15.72 9.19 15.75
C GLN A 123 15.32 7.91 16.51
N GLY A 124 14.99 6.81 15.81
CA GLY A 124 14.51 5.58 16.42
C GLY A 124 13.12 5.71 17.07
N ARG A 125 12.29 6.65 16.59
CA ARG A 125 10.94 6.91 17.12
C ARG A 125 9.87 6.18 16.33
N GLY A 126 9.06 5.39 17.03
CA GLY A 126 7.95 4.62 16.45
C GLY A 126 6.87 5.52 15.85
N LEU A 127 6.42 5.18 14.65
CA LEU A 127 5.34 5.85 13.93
C LEU A 127 4.43 4.83 13.26
N TRP A 128 3.22 5.26 12.94
CA TRP A 128 2.27 4.53 12.09
C TRP A 128 1.92 5.38 10.89
N LEU A 129 2.17 4.83 9.71
CA LEU A 129 1.65 5.37 8.46
C LEU A 129 0.21 4.90 8.30
N ILE A 130 -0.70 5.83 8.05
CA ILE A 130 -2.12 5.54 7.92
C ILE A 130 -2.54 5.82 6.48
N ARG A 131 -3.24 4.88 5.86
CA ARG A 131 -3.80 5.03 4.52
C ARG A 131 -5.31 4.83 4.58
N SER A 132 -6.09 5.85 4.23
CA SER A 132 -7.54 5.68 4.05
C SER A 132 -7.82 5.20 2.62
N ILE A 133 -8.68 4.20 2.47
CA ILE A 133 -9.09 3.58 1.22
C ILE A 133 -10.62 3.61 1.19
N GLY A 134 -11.19 4.48 0.37
CA GLY A 134 -12.63 4.60 0.17
C GLY A 134 -13.02 4.33 -1.28
N PRO A 135 -14.31 4.09 -1.55
CA PRO A 135 -14.80 4.01 -2.92
C PRO A 135 -14.60 5.36 -3.65
N GLU A 136 -14.37 5.30 -4.96
CA GLU A 136 -14.54 6.47 -5.82
C GLU A 136 -16.06 6.76 -5.95
N GLU A 137 -16.51 7.96 -5.60
CA GLU A 137 -17.93 8.33 -5.71
C GLU A 137 -18.30 8.45 -7.20
N SER A 138 -18.95 7.40 -7.72
CA SER A 138 -19.59 7.31 -9.03
C SER A 138 -18.72 7.63 -10.25
N GLU A 139 -18.30 6.57 -10.95
CA GLU A 139 -18.84 6.33 -12.28
C GLU A 139 -19.28 4.86 -12.37
N ARG A 140 -20.56 4.67 -12.73
CA ARG A 140 -21.08 3.41 -13.25
C ARG A 140 -20.30 3.12 -14.54
N ASP A 141 -19.16 2.46 -14.44
CA ASP A 141 -18.52 1.75 -15.54
C ASP A 141 -17.46 0.83 -14.93
N ALA A 142 -17.91 -0.34 -14.49
CA ALA A 142 -17.03 -1.49 -14.39
C ALA A 142 -16.66 -1.90 -15.82
N SER A 143 -15.65 -1.26 -16.42
CA SER A 143 -15.02 -1.81 -17.60
C SER A 143 -14.21 -3.03 -17.16
N SER A 144 -14.74 -4.20 -17.50
CA SER A 144 -13.97 -5.43 -17.50
C SER A 144 -12.96 -5.34 -18.65
N ASP A 145 -11.81 -4.71 -18.43
CA ASP A 145 -10.72 -4.73 -19.39
C ASP A 145 -10.13 -6.15 -19.44
N SER A 146 -10.59 -6.91 -20.43
CA SER A 146 -10.03 -8.19 -20.85
C SER A 146 -8.72 -7.95 -21.61
N VAL A 147 -7.62 -7.86 -20.88
CA VAL A 147 -6.28 -7.80 -21.48
C VAL A 147 -5.74 -9.21 -21.69
N GLY A 148 -5.71 -9.64 -22.97
CA GLY A 148 -4.73 -10.54 -23.60
C GLY A 148 -4.52 -11.98 -23.07
N PRO A 149 -4.21 -12.98 -23.93
CA PRO A 149 -4.09 -14.37 -23.52
C PRO A 149 -2.66 -14.71 -23.04
N GLU A 150 -2.47 -14.87 -21.73
CA GLU A 150 -1.46 -15.77 -21.12
C GLU A 150 -1.62 -15.75 -19.58
N LEU A 151 -1.82 -16.92 -18.96
CA LEU A 151 -1.97 -17.18 -17.51
C LEU A 151 -2.33 -15.93 -16.67
N VAL A 152 -3.57 -15.46 -16.76
CA VAL A 152 -4.06 -14.31 -15.99
C VAL A 152 -4.67 -14.84 -14.69
N LEU A 153 -4.11 -14.48 -13.52
CA LEU A 153 -4.84 -14.69 -12.26
C LEU A 153 -6.14 -13.90 -12.33
N PRO A 154 -7.28 -14.45 -11.89
CA PRO A 154 -8.51 -13.70 -11.78
C PRO A 154 -8.30 -12.56 -10.79
N VAL A 155 -8.24 -11.35 -11.35
CA VAL A 155 -8.04 -10.10 -10.62
C VAL A 155 -9.27 -9.22 -10.80
N VAL A 156 -9.82 -8.75 -9.70
CA VAL A 156 -10.84 -7.69 -9.70
C VAL A 156 -10.12 -6.38 -9.44
N ARG A 157 -10.35 -5.40 -10.31
CA ARG A 157 -9.83 -4.03 -10.16
C ARG A 157 -10.94 -3.12 -9.69
N SER A 158 -10.69 -2.33 -8.65
CA SER A 158 -11.63 -1.33 -8.15
C SER A 158 -10.93 0.01 -8.05
N SER A 159 -11.50 1.04 -8.68
CA SER A 159 -11.03 2.41 -8.47
C SER A 159 -11.35 2.85 -7.05
N VAL A 160 -10.41 3.56 -6.43
CA VAL A 160 -10.52 3.97 -5.03
C VAL A 160 -10.12 5.42 -4.88
N ARG A 161 -10.55 6.05 -3.79
CA ARG A 161 -9.96 7.28 -3.28
C ARG A 161 -9.03 6.93 -2.14
N THR A 162 -7.87 7.58 -2.12
CA THR A 162 -6.86 7.34 -1.09
C THR A 162 -6.53 8.62 -0.34
N GLY A 163 -6.14 8.46 0.93
CA GLY A 163 -5.62 9.52 1.77
C GLY A 163 -4.45 8.98 2.59
N LEU A 164 -3.56 9.88 3.01
CA LEU A 164 -2.35 9.55 3.74
C LEU A 164 -2.27 10.40 5.01
N GLY A 165 -1.95 9.76 6.13
CA GLY A 165 -1.68 10.42 7.39
C GLY A 165 -0.59 9.70 8.16
N LEU A 166 -0.18 10.32 9.26
CA LEU A 166 0.90 9.83 10.10
C LEU A 166 0.51 9.98 11.56
N MET A 167 0.84 8.98 12.36
CA MET A 167 0.49 8.97 13.77
C MET A 167 1.67 8.54 14.62
N ASP A 168 1.86 9.21 15.75
CA ASP A 168 2.73 8.77 16.83
C ASP A 168 1.91 8.39 18.08
N ASP A 169 2.58 8.24 19.22
CA ASP A 169 1.90 7.88 20.47
C ASP A 169 0.90 8.95 20.96
N ASP A 170 1.08 10.21 20.56
CA ASP A 170 0.38 11.35 21.13
C ASP A 170 -0.51 12.07 20.13
N LYS A 171 -0.12 12.09 18.86
CA LYS A 171 -0.68 12.96 17.82
C LYS A 171 -0.95 12.21 16.52
N LEU A 172 -2.02 12.64 15.86
CA LEU A 172 -2.35 12.32 14.48
C LEU A 172 -2.11 13.55 13.60
N ASP A 173 -1.22 13.40 12.63
CA ASP A 173 -1.18 14.24 11.44
C ASP A 173 -2.10 13.61 10.39
N ALA A 174 -3.26 14.22 10.21
CA ALA A 174 -4.28 13.68 9.31
C ALA A 174 -3.90 13.80 7.83
N GLY A 175 -2.97 14.67 7.45
CA GLY A 175 -2.56 14.85 6.05
C GLY A 175 -3.74 14.99 5.07
N SER A 176 -3.93 13.96 4.24
CA SER A 176 -5.03 13.84 3.27
C SER A 176 -6.04 12.74 3.62
N LEU A 177 -6.00 12.19 4.84
CA LEU A 177 -6.96 11.17 5.30
C LEU A 177 -8.39 11.68 5.23
N ALA A 178 -9.27 10.84 4.69
CA ALA A 178 -10.71 11.00 4.92
C ALA A 178 -11.02 10.48 6.33
N LEU A 179 -11.24 11.37 7.29
CA LEU A 179 -11.56 11.00 8.68
C LEU A 179 -13.07 10.82 8.86
N THR A 180 -13.57 9.61 8.62
CA THR A 180 -14.97 9.23 8.90
C THR A 180 -15.03 8.29 10.09
N ASN A 181 -15.65 8.74 11.19
CA ASN A 181 -15.86 7.95 12.41
C ASN A 181 -14.57 7.27 12.93
N LEU A 182 -13.42 7.91 12.69
CA LEU A 182 -12.11 7.46 13.12
C LEU A 182 -11.55 8.46 14.12
N THR A 183 -11.39 8.03 15.37
CA THR A 183 -10.83 8.84 16.45
C THR A 183 -9.40 8.44 16.77
N MET A 184 -8.66 9.35 17.40
CA MET A 184 -7.32 9.05 17.90
C MET A 184 -7.33 7.87 18.89
N ASP A 185 -8.32 7.79 19.78
CA ASP A 185 -8.43 6.70 20.75
C ASP A 185 -8.63 5.34 20.07
N THR A 186 -9.47 5.29 19.03
CA THR A 186 -9.64 4.09 18.20
C THR A 186 -8.31 3.66 17.59
N LEU A 187 -7.57 4.60 17.00
CA LEU A 187 -6.27 4.31 16.41
C LEU A 187 -5.26 3.81 17.46
N LYS A 188 -5.25 4.39 18.68
CA LYS A 188 -4.38 3.94 19.78
C LYS A 188 -4.71 2.52 20.26
N GLN A 189 -5.99 2.14 20.28
CA GLN A 189 -6.43 0.82 20.71
C GLN A 189 -6.13 -0.28 19.68
N GLU A 190 -6.29 0.04 18.40
CA GLU A 190 -6.19 -0.93 17.31
C GLU A 190 -4.76 -1.12 16.82
N ARG A 191 -3.90 -0.09 16.93
CA ARG A 191 -2.52 -0.17 16.42
C ARG A 191 -1.76 -1.37 16.99
N ARG A 192 -0.88 -1.93 16.16
CA ARG A 192 0.10 -2.94 16.55
C ARG A 192 1.49 -2.42 16.22
N ARG A 193 2.48 -2.76 17.05
CA ARG A 193 3.86 -2.28 16.87
C ARG A 193 4.60 -3.01 15.74
N GLU A 194 4.21 -4.26 15.48
CA GLU A 194 4.94 -5.16 14.57
C GLU A 194 4.09 -5.65 13.40
N GLU A 195 2.79 -5.32 13.40
CA GLU A 195 1.83 -5.80 12.41
C GLU A 195 1.03 -4.66 11.80
N THR A 196 0.70 -4.82 10.52
CA THR A 196 -0.21 -3.92 9.83
C THR A 196 -1.65 -4.28 10.16
N VAL A 197 -2.45 -3.27 10.50
CA VAL A 197 -3.85 -3.46 10.91
C VAL A 197 -4.76 -2.78 9.89
N LEU A 198 -5.84 -3.46 9.52
CA LEU A 198 -6.91 -2.87 8.73
C LEU A 198 -8.14 -2.60 9.60
N ILE A 199 -8.56 -1.33 9.65
CA ILE A 199 -9.75 -0.89 10.39
C ILE A 199 -10.81 -0.48 9.38
N ALA A 200 -12.02 -1.03 9.43
CA ALA A 200 -13.14 -0.56 8.61
C ALA A 200 -14.06 0.36 9.43
N ARG A 201 -14.43 1.52 8.87
CA ARG A 201 -15.47 2.41 9.40
C ARG A 201 -16.33 2.91 8.25
N ASP A 202 -17.62 2.62 8.30
CA ASP A 202 -18.57 2.85 7.20
C ASP A 202 -18.05 2.22 5.89
N VAL A 203 -17.87 3.04 4.85
CA VAL A 203 -17.35 2.62 3.54
C VAL A 203 -15.83 2.81 3.40
N ILE A 204 -15.15 3.36 4.41
CA ILE A 204 -13.71 3.64 4.38
C ILE A 204 -12.95 2.60 5.20
N ARG A 205 -11.82 2.16 4.66
CA ARG A 205 -10.88 1.25 5.32
C ARG A 205 -9.58 1.99 5.59
N TYR A 206 -9.01 1.81 6.77
CA TYR A 206 -7.78 2.44 7.20
C TYR A 206 -6.72 1.39 7.42
N LEU A 207 -5.68 1.43 6.60
CA LEU A 207 -4.50 0.58 6.75
C LEU A 207 -3.51 1.31 7.67
N LEU A 208 -3.31 0.79 8.87
CA LEU A 208 -2.35 1.28 9.85
C LEU A 208 -1.09 0.43 9.75
N GLN A 209 -0.04 0.97 9.15
CA GLN A 209 1.22 0.28 8.94
C GLN A 209 2.30 0.84 9.89
N PRO A 210 2.89 0.02 10.77
CA PRO A 210 4.02 0.46 11.58
C PRO A 210 5.20 0.83 10.69
N VAL A 211 5.77 2.00 10.94
CA VAL A 211 7.02 2.42 10.32
C VAL A 211 8.14 1.66 11.02
N VAL A 212 8.64 0.63 10.35
CA VAL A 212 9.73 -0.20 10.87
C VAL A 212 10.94 0.69 11.16
N LEU A 213 11.36 0.69 12.42
CA LEU A 213 12.55 1.40 12.89
C LEU A 213 13.81 0.73 12.32
N PRO A 214 14.91 1.46 12.12
CA PRO A 214 16.20 0.82 11.89
C PRO A 214 16.44 -0.16 13.03
N GLY A 215 16.60 -1.44 12.69
CA GLY A 215 16.87 -2.47 13.68
C GLY A 215 18.07 -2.05 14.53
N ARG A 216 17.92 -2.06 15.85
CA ARG A 216 19.09 -2.20 16.71
C ARG A 216 19.69 -3.55 16.35
N VAL A 217 20.86 -3.53 15.71
CA VAL A 217 21.71 -4.72 15.68
C VAL A 217 22.13 -4.93 17.13
N ILE A 218 21.45 -5.84 17.83
CA ILE A 218 21.98 -6.41 19.06
C ILE A 218 23.01 -7.42 18.58
N ILE A 219 24.29 -7.02 18.57
CA ILE A 219 25.39 -7.97 18.52
C ILE A 219 25.39 -8.63 19.90
N ALA A 220 24.88 -9.86 19.96
CA ALA A 220 25.09 -10.75 21.09
C ALA A 220 26.46 -11.43 20.94
#